data_AF-A0A5K0ZU36-F1
#
_entry.id   AF-A0A5K0ZU36-F1
#
_cell.length_a   1.000
_cell.length_b   1.000
_cell.length_c   1.000
_cell.angle_alpha   90.00
_cell.angle_beta   90.00
_cell.angle_gamma   90.00
#
_symmetry.space_group_name_H-M   'P 1'
#
loop_
_entity.id
_entity.type
_entity.pdbx_description
1 polymer ?
#
loop_
_entity_poly.entity_id
_entity_poly.type
_entity_poly.pdbx_seq_one_letter_code
_entity_poly.pdbx_strand_id
1 'polypeptide(L)' 'DFLNMFFEKFYKPIPLVYNLVLAMLWRHPDKVDLEKVKVVHYCAA' A
#
# COMPACT_ATOMS: atom_id res chain seq x y z
N ASP A 1 5.30 -10.26 -8.99
CA ASP A 1 6.44 -10.02 -9.91
C ASP A 1 6.09 -9.85 -11.37
N PHE A 2 5.32 -10.75 -12.00
CA PHE A 2 4.97 -10.62 -13.43
C PHE A 2 4.52 -9.21 -13.85
N LEU A 3 3.54 -8.62 -13.14
CA LEU A 3 3.05 -7.27 -13.45
C LEU A 3 4.10 -6.19 -13.19
N ASN A 4 4.96 -6.37 -12.18
CA ASN A 4 6.04 -5.42 -11.89
C ASN A 4 7.04 -5.37 -13.04
N MET A 5 7.42 -6.52 -13.60
CA MET A 5 8.33 -6.61 -14.74
C MET A 5 7.67 -6.12 -16.03
N PHE A 6 6.42 -6.51 -16.28
CA PHE A 6 5.70 -6.12 -17.50
C PHE A 6 5.46 -4.61 -17.57
N PHE A 7 5.14 -3.95 -16.44
CA PHE A 7 4.84 -2.53 -16.37
C PHE A 7 5.99 -1.66 -15.84
N GLU A 8 7.21 -2.18 -15.73
CA GLU A 8 8.36 -1.47 -15.12
C GLU A 8 8.53 -0.04 -15.64
N LYS A 9 8.44 0.14 -16.97
CA LYS A 9 8.61 1.45 -17.64
C LYS A 9 7.40 2.38 -17.54
N PHE A 10 6.24 1.86 -17.16
CA PHE A 10 4.97 2.61 -17.08
C PHE A 10 4.47 2.79 -15.66
N TYR A 11 5.19 2.25 -14.67
CA TYR A 11 4.77 2.24 -13.29
C TYR A 11 4.48 3.66 -12.79
N LYS A 12 3.30 3.83 -12.22
CA LYS A 12 2.88 5.06 -11.54
C LYS A 12 2.52 4.69 -10.10
N PRO A 13 3.24 5.23 -9.10
CA PRO A 13 2.93 4.93 -7.71
C PRO A 13 1.57 5.48 -7.35
N ILE A 14 0.77 4.66 -6.68
CA ILE A 14 -0.49 5.08 -6.08
C ILE A 14 -0.20 5.50 -4.64
N PRO A 15 -0.79 6.61 -4.14
CA PRO A 15 -0.63 7.00 -2.75
C PRO A 15 -1.05 5.89 -1.78
N LEU A 16 -0.32 5.74 -0.67
CA LEU A 16 -0.53 4.69 0.33
C LEU A 16 -1.96 4.63 0.87
N VAL A 17 -2.65 5.78 0.96
CA VAL A 17 -4.04 5.86 1.46
C VAL A 17 -5.05 5.05 0.62
N TYR A 18 -4.72 4.72 -0.64
CA TYR A 18 -5.55 3.91 -1.53
C TYR A 18 -5.13 2.42 -1.55
N ASN A 19 -4.08 2.03 -0.83
CA ASN A 19 -3.63 0.65 -0.75
C ASN A 19 -2.81 0.43 0.55
N LEU A 20 -3.40 0.73 1.71
CA LEU A 20 -2.70 0.58 2.97
C LEU A 20 -2.64 -0.90 3.36
N VAL A 21 -1.45 -1.48 3.33
CA VAL A 21 -1.23 -2.85 3.82
C VAL A 21 -1.31 -2.87 5.34
N LEU A 22 -2.13 -3.76 5.92
CA LEU A 22 -2.39 -3.80 7.36
C LEU A 22 -1.11 -3.88 8.21
N ALA A 23 -0.10 -4.61 7.73
CA ALA A 23 1.19 -4.75 8.43
C ALA A 23 1.90 -3.40 8.67
N MET A 24 1.59 -2.35 7.91
CA MET A 24 2.11 -0.99 8.16
C MET A 24 1.62 -0.41 9.48
N LEU A 25 0.38 -0.73 9.90
CA LEU A 25 -0.16 -0.27 11.19
C LEU A 25 0.58 -0.88 12.37
N TRP A 26 1.01 -2.14 12.25
CA TRP A 26 1.78 -2.80 13.31
C TRP A 26 3.23 -2.34 13.39
N ARG A 27 3.87 -2.07 12.24
CA ARG A 27 5.31 -1.74 12.17
C ARG A 27 5.60 -0.26 12.31
N HIS A 28 4.73 0.60 11.80
CA HIS A 28 4.91 2.05 11.74
C HIS A 28 3.59 2.80 12.02
N PRO A 29 2.99 2.62 13.22
CA PRO A 29 1.71 3.24 13.55
C PRO A 29 1.76 4.78 13.50
N ASP A 30 2.92 5.38 13.77
CA ASP A 30 3.16 6.83 13.74
C ASP A 30 3.11 7.43 12.33
N LYS A 31 3.24 6.60 11.29
CA LYS A 31 3.28 7.04 9.88
C LYS A 31 1.95 6.85 9.16
N VAL A 32 0.90 6.45 9.87
CA VAL A 32 -0.41 6.17 9.28
C VAL A 32 -1.47 7.04 9.93
N ASP A 33 -2.04 7.94 9.13
CA ASP A 33 -3.22 8.70 9.48
C ASP A 33 -4.47 7.92 9.05
N LEU A 34 -5.07 7.20 10.00
CA LEU A 34 -6.22 6.31 9.75
C LEU A 34 -7.46 7.04 9.21
N GLU A 35 -7.65 8.32 9.55
CA GLU A 35 -8.81 9.08 9.09
C GLU A 35 -8.74 9.42 7.60
N LYS A 36 -7.52 9.43 7.03
CA LYS A 36 -7.30 9.69 5.61
C LYS A 36 -7.27 8.44 4.74
N VAL A 37 -7.23 7.26 5.36
CA VAL A 37 -7.17 5.98 4.63
C VAL A 37 -8.50 5.69 3.97
N LYS A 38 -8.45 5.38 2.67
CA LYS A 38 -9.64 5.07 1.87
C LYS A 38 -9.79 3.57 1.62
N VAL A 39 -8.67 2.85 1.51
CA VAL A 39 -8.66 1.40 1.23
C VAL A 39 -7.59 0.72 2.06
N VAL A 40 -7.98 -0.35 2.75
CA VAL A 40 -7.09 -1.22 3.51
C VAL A 40 -6.96 -2.56 2.79
N HIS A 41 -5.73 -2.99 2.55
CA HIS A 41 -5.43 -4.30 2.00
C HIS A 41 -5.09 -5.27 3.13
N TYR A 42 -6.03 -6.18 3.39
CA TYR A 42 -5.86 -7.30 4.30
C TYR A 42 -5.20 -8.46 3.54
N CYS A 43 -3.87 -8.45 3.48
CA CYS A 43 -3.10 -9.57 2.93
C CYS A 43 -2.63 -10.44 4.09
N ALA A 44 -3.09 -11.69 4.15
CA ALA A 44 -2.40 -12.72 4.92
C ALA A 44 -1.15 -13.10 4.10
N ALA A 45 0.03 -12.86 4.68
CA ALA A 45 1.31 -13.22 4.07
C ALA A 45 1.40 -14.73 3.81
#